data_AF-A0A7V1IL80-F1
#
_entry.id   AF-A0A7V1IL80-F1
#
_cell.length_a   1.000
_cell.length_b   1.000
_cell.length_c   1.000
_cell.angle_alpha   90.00
_cell.angle_beta   90.00
_cell.angle_gamma   90.00
#
_symmetry.space_group_name_H-M   'P 1'
#
loop_
_entity.id
_entity.type
_entity.pdbx_description
1 polymer ?
#
loop_
_entity_poly.entity_id
_entity_poly.type
_entity_poly.pdbx_seq_one_letter_code
_entity_poly.pdbx_strand_id
1 'polypeptide(L)'
;LSMAGAGIFIARQAWVARAALGRLEAGLAWGFGVWGLSWWTAGSLGEIDRFVPDTYAPSTWVLWLSASTFLLELGSARWDWRPGRMMTLVSLPGAILLFFVFLDAVPHLLARGGWLVWPPLFVTFFFLWERLEDADSRLLRHFRSGCLWFFALFIATASSGLVGVGAGLEGDWAVAAFGVGLAGVLFGLVAAYERERPPFERDRESALWSGLVPIASFALATIVGIQFEARGNASPLPHLPLLNPIDLTVWLLALPVWSIWREVDRARDGSIDQGEKRAVLLVACTVAFAAFNGALVRAVHQWAEVPFSGDALWGSVAMQVTFSIAWTLVGMAGMLVSSRRGWREAWMGFAGLLGIVVVKLFLVDLSQLSTVARIGTFLAVGALLLVLGYLSPVPPGSTPGSGGQGAPESAGSGGSDVGPVGDADADAGASEATSGRGPIGETQ
;
A
#
# COMPACT_ATOMS: atom_id res chain seq x y z
N LEU A 1 19.19 -11.63 -39.35
CA LEU A 1 19.93 -10.33 -39.24
C LEU A 1 19.66 -9.38 -40.41
N SER A 2 19.87 -9.79 -41.66
CA SER A 2 19.67 -8.93 -42.84
C SER A 2 18.25 -8.37 -42.99
N MET A 3 17.22 -9.21 -42.83
CA MET A 3 15.81 -8.76 -42.89
C MET A 3 15.45 -7.79 -41.74
N ALA A 4 15.94 -8.06 -40.53
CA ALA A 4 15.74 -7.20 -39.37
C ALA A 4 16.36 -5.80 -39.59
N GLY A 5 17.62 -5.76 -40.04
CA GLY A 5 18.32 -4.53 -40.35
C GLY A 5 17.64 -3.74 -41.47
N ALA A 6 17.17 -4.41 -42.54
CA ALA A 6 16.45 -3.79 -43.63
C ALA A 6 15.15 -3.11 -43.17
N GLY A 7 14.33 -3.79 -42.36
CA GLY A 7 13.08 -3.22 -41.82
C GLY A 7 13.32 -1.99 -40.94
N ILE A 8 14.28 -2.08 -40.01
CA ILE A 8 14.66 -0.96 -39.13
C ILE A 8 15.23 0.22 -39.94
N PHE A 9 16.06 -0.06 -40.95
CA PHE A 9 16.62 0.97 -41.82
C PHE A 9 15.54 1.69 -42.63
N ILE A 10 14.63 0.95 -43.27
CA ILE A 10 13.51 1.53 -44.04
C ILE A 10 12.64 2.41 -43.13
N ALA A 11 12.28 1.91 -41.95
CA ALA A 11 11.50 2.65 -40.97
C ALA A 11 12.18 3.96 -40.52
N ARG A 12 13.49 3.93 -40.32
CA ARG A 12 14.30 5.12 -40.01
C ARG A 12 14.32 6.10 -41.19
N GLN A 13 14.56 5.64 -42.42
CA GLN A 13 14.63 6.53 -43.59
C GLN A 13 13.28 7.21 -43.85
N ALA A 14 12.18 6.49 -43.66
CA ALA A 14 10.86 7.08 -43.73
C ALA A 14 10.62 8.12 -42.62
N TRP A 15 11.13 7.91 -41.40
CA TRP A 15 11.07 8.93 -40.34
C TRP A 15 11.84 10.21 -40.69
N VAL A 16 13.00 10.09 -41.33
CA VAL A 16 13.77 11.25 -41.81
C VAL A 16 13.00 11.97 -42.92
N ALA A 17 12.38 11.23 -43.84
CA ALA A 17 11.59 11.78 -44.95
C ALA A 17 10.15 12.20 -44.57
N ARG A 18 9.76 12.13 -43.30
CA ARG A 18 8.36 12.29 -42.83
C ARG A 18 7.64 13.57 -43.29
N ALA A 19 8.38 14.65 -43.54
CA ALA A 19 7.80 15.91 -44.01
C ALA A 19 7.32 15.84 -45.47
N ALA A 20 7.84 14.91 -46.26
CA ALA A 20 7.49 14.69 -47.66
C ALA A 20 6.55 13.49 -47.87
N LEU A 21 6.30 12.69 -46.83
CA LEU A 21 5.53 11.45 -46.93
C LEU A 21 4.05 11.66 -46.63
N GLY A 22 3.19 10.98 -47.39
CA GLY A 22 1.77 10.88 -47.12
C GLY A 22 1.46 10.04 -45.87
N ARG A 23 0.22 10.13 -45.34
CA ARG A 23 -0.20 9.36 -44.15
C ARG A 23 -0.01 7.84 -44.30
N LEU A 24 -0.25 7.30 -45.49
CA LEU A 24 -0.08 5.87 -45.79
C LEU A 24 1.39 5.44 -45.74
N GLU A 25 2.29 6.26 -46.26
CA GLU A 25 3.73 6.00 -46.27
C GLU A 25 4.32 6.07 -44.86
N ALA A 26 3.84 7.02 -44.04
CA ALA A 26 4.17 7.08 -42.63
C ALA A 26 3.68 5.84 -41.85
N GLY A 27 2.50 5.30 -42.20
CA GLY A 27 1.99 4.05 -41.63
C GLY A 27 2.84 2.83 -42.03
N LEU A 28 3.25 2.75 -43.30
CA LEU A 28 4.13 1.69 -43.79
C LEU A 28 5.50 1.69 -43.09
N ALA A 29 6.03 2.86 -42.73
CA ALA A 29 7.27 2.99 -41.96
C ALA A 29 7.22 2.27 -40.62
N TRP A 30 6.10 2.44 -39.87
CA TRP A 30 5.87 1.69 -38.63
C TRP A 30 5.77 0.19 -38.89
N GLY A 31 5.07 -0.19 -39.96
CA GLY A 31 4.95 -1.59 -40.39
C GLY A 31 6.32 -2.24 -40.65
N PHE A 32 7.22 -1.56 -41.35
CA PHE A 32 8.58 -2.06 -41.60
C PHE A 32 9.44 -2.15 -40.33
N GLY A 33 9.27 -1.22 -39.40
CA GLY A 33 9.96 -1.29 -38.11
C GLY A 33 9.48 -2.49 -37.28
N VAL A 34 8.16 -2.72 -37.21
CA VAL A 34 7.57 -3.89 -36.53
C VAL A 34 8.01 -5.19 -37.20
N TRP A 35 8.01 -5.23 -38.52
CA TRP A 35 8.48 -6.39 -39.29
C TRP A 35 9.97 -6.67 -39.04
N GLY A 36 10.81 -5.62 -39.02
CA GLY A 36 12.23 -5.74 -38.72
C GLY A 36 12.48 -6.28 -37.31
N LEU A 37 11.76 -5.74 -36.30
CA LEU A 37 11.83 -6.23 -34.92
C LEU A 37 11.29 -7.66 -34.79
N SER A 38 10.25 -8.02 -35.54
CA SER A 38 9.71 -9.39 -35.53
C SER A 38 10.73 -10.40 -36.04
N TRP A 39 11.45 -10.07 -37.12
CA TRP A 39 12.55 -10.90 -37.62
C TRP A 39 13.76 -10.93 -36.67
N TRP A 40 14.06 -9.81 -36.00
CA TRP A 40 15.10 -9.77 -34.96
C TRP A 40 14.76 -10.73 -33.82
N THR A 41 13.53 -10.66 -33.32
CA THR A 41 13.02 -11.51 -32.24
C THR A 41 12.98 -12.98 -32.66
N ALA A 42 12.29 -13.32 -33.74
CA ALA A 42 12.16 -14.71 -34.18
C ALA A 42 13.51 -15.36 -34.49
N GLY A 43 14.42 -14.62 -35.15
CA GLY A 43 15.77 -15.11 -35.42
C GLY A 43 16.58 -15.32 -34.15
N SER A 44 16.55 -14.36 -33.22
CA SER A 44 17.33 -14.46 -31.97
C SER A 44 16.81 -15.57 -31.06
N LEU A 45 15.49 -15.71 -30.92
CA LEU A 45 14.88 -16.77 -30.12
C LEU A 45 15.19 -18.14 -30.74
N GLY A 46 15.06 -18.31 -32.05
CA GLY A 46 15.41 -19.57 -32.72
C GLY A 46 16.89 -19.97 -32.57
N GLU A 47 17.80 -19.00 -32.52
CA GLU A 47 19.21 -19.26 -32.21
C GLU A 47 19.42 -19.66 -30.74
N ILE A 48 18.76 -18.99 -29.80
CA ILE A 48 18.81 -19.33 -28.37
C ILE A 48 18.31 -20.76 -28.17
N ASP A 49 17.15 -21.09 -28.74
CA ASP A 49 16.53 -22.41 -28.60
C ASP A 49 17.37 -23.53 -29.24
N ARG A 50 18.20 -23.19 -30.25
CA ARG A 50 19.07 -24.16 -30.92
C ARG A 50 20.39 -24.40 -30.20
N PHE A 51 20.97 -23.36 -29.59
CA PHE A 51 22.36 -23.40 -29.11
C PHE A 51 22.49 -23.29 -27.59
N VAL A 52 21.48 -22.80 -26.87
CA VAL A 52 21.50 -22.68 -25.42
C VAL A 52 20.78 -23.88 -24.80
N PRO A 53 21.36 -24.55 -23.80
CA PRO A 53 20.66 -25.62 -23.10
C PRO A 53 19.35 -25.12 -22.46
N ASP A 54 18.29 -25.92 -22.53
CA ASP A 54 16.94 -25.59 -22.01
C ASP A 54 16.96 -25.07 -20.56
N THR A 55 17.91 -25.54 -19.75
CA THR A 55 18.12 -25.11 -18.37
C THR A 55 18.39 -23.60 -18.25
N TYR A 56 19.06 -23.00 -19.23
CA TYR A 56 19.47 -21.59 -19.23
C TYR A 56 18.72 -20.74 -20.25
N ALA A 57 17.91 -21.34 -21.13
CA ALA A 57 17.15 -20.63 -22.15
C ALA A 57 16.29 -19.47 -21.59
N PRO A 58 15.54 -19.62 -20.47
CA PRO A 58 14.79 -18.50 -19.87
C PRO A 58 15.67 -17.32 -19.47
N SER A 59 16.83 -17.58 -18.87
CA SER A 59 17.79 -16.53 -18.49
C SER A 59 18.35 -15.81 -19.70
N THR A 60 18.65 -16.55 -20.77
CA THR A 60 19.15 -15.97 -22.01
C THR A 60 18.09 -15.14 -22.73
N TRP A 61 16.81 -15.54 -22.72
CA TRP A 61 15.73 -14.73 -23.29
C TRP A 61 15.58 -13.38 -22.56
N VAL A 62 15.68 -13.37 -21.22
CA VAL A 62 15.63 -12.13 -20.42
C VAL A 62 16.83 -11.23 -20.73
N LEU A 63 18.03 -11.80 -20.78
CA LEU A 63 19.24 -11.04 -21.13
C LEU A 63 19.15 -10.48 -22.55
N TRP A 64 18.67 -11.28 -23.51
CA TRP A 64 18.45 -10.84 -24.88
C TRP A 64 17.44 -9.69 -24.95
N LEU A 65 16.34 -9.77 -24.19
CA LEU A 65 15.32 -8.72 -24.16
C LEU A 65 15.92 -7.41 -23.60
N SER A 66 16.66 -7.49 -22.49
CA SER A 66 17.36 -6.35 -21.90
C SER A 66 18.36 -5.73 -22.88
N ALA A 67 19.25 -6.53 -23.47
CA ALA A 67 20.27 -6.06 -24.41
C ALA A 67 19.64 -5.47 -25.68
N SER A 68 18.64 -6.13 -26.25
CA SER A 68 17.94 -5.65 -27.46
C SER A 68 17.24 -4.32 -27.20
N THR A 69 16.59 -4.19 -26.04
CA THR A 69 15.90 -2.96 -25.63
C THR A 69 16.89 -1.82 -25.44
N PHE A 70 18.01 -2.08 -24.74
CA PHE A 70 19.05 -1.09 -24.51
C PHE A 70 19.71 -0.62 -25.81
N LEU A 71 20.05 -1.55 -26.71
CA LEU A 71 20.65 -1.22 -28.02
C LEU A 71 19.66 -0.46 -28.91
N LEU A 72 18.38 -0.83 -28.89
CA LEU A 72 17.35 -0.11 -29.65
C LEU A 72 17.19 1.32 -29.14
N GLU A 73 17.16 1.56 -27.82
CA GLU A 73 17.11 2.94 -27.29
C GLU A 73 18.39 3.71 -27.65
N LEU A 74 19.56 3.12 -27.48
CA LEU A 74 20.83 3.81 -27.76
C LEU A 74 20.93 4.22 -29.24
N GLY A 75 20.60 3.31 -30.15
CA GLY A 75 20.56 3.59 -31.58
C GLY A 75 19.50 4.63 -31.94
N SER A 76 18.29 4.48 -31.38
CA SER A 76 17.18 5.40 -31.65
C SER A 76 17.46 6.80 -31.13
N ALA A 77 18.07 6.93 -29.96
CA ALA A 77 18.51 8.21 -29.41
C ALA A 77 19.64 8.84 -30.24
N ARG A 78 20.63 8.04 -30.68
CA ARG A 78 21.76 8.54 -31.49
C ARG A 78 21.31 9.12 -32.84
N TRP A 79 20.19 8.66 -33.36
CA TRP A 79 19.65 9.06 -34.66
C TRP A 79 18.35 9.87 -34.61
N ASP A 80 17.93 10.33 -33.42
CA ASP A 80 16.65 11.05 -33.20
C ASP A 80 15.43 10.33 -33.83
N TRP A 81 15.43 9.00 -33.73
CA TRP A 81 14.39 8.14 -34.29
C TRP A 81 13.31 7.84 -33.25
N ARG A 82 12.37 8.78 -33.08
CA ARG A 82 11.28 8.66 -32.09
C ARG A 82 10.46 7.35 -32.19
N PRO A 83 10.09 6.85 -33.39
CA PRO A 83 9.41 5.57 -33.49
C PRO A 83 10.16 4.39 -32.86
N GLY A 84 11.47 4.30 -33.07
CA GLY A 84 12.30 3.26 -32.47
C GLY A 84 12.32 3.32 -30.95
N ARG A 85 12.34 4.54 -30.38
CA ARG A 85 12.22 4.77 -28.94
C ARG A 85 10.87 4.27 -28.40
N MET A 86 9.76 4.57 -29.09
CA MET A 86 8.43 4.07 -28.70
C MET A 86 8.30 2.54 -28.81
N MET A 87 9.01 1.92 -29.76
CA MET A 87 9.03 0.46 -29.89
C MET A 87 9.70 -0.23 -28.70
N THR A 88 10.61 0.45 -27.98
CA THR A 88 11.19 -0.09 -26.74
C THR A 88 10.14 -0.36 -25.67
N LEU A 89 8.97 0.28 -25.72
CA LEU A 89 7.90 0.09 -24.73
C LEU A 89 7.31 -1.34 -24.76
N VAL A 90 7.49 -2.07 -25.87
CA VAL A 90 7.12 -3.51 -26.00
C VAL A 90 7.96 -4.39 -25.08
N SER A 91 9.11 -3.90 -24.59
CA SER A 91 9.94 -4.64 -23.64
C SER A 91 9.24 -4.97 -22.33
N LEU A 92 8.31 -4.14 -21.84
CA LEU A 92 7.56 -4.42 -20.62
C LEU A 92 6.62 -5.64 -20.77
N PRO A 93 5.69 -5.70 -21.74
CA PRO A 93 4.88 -6.90 -21.92
C PRO A 93 5.73 -8.13 -22.25
N GLY A 94 6.85 -7.97 -22.97
CA GLY A 94 7.83 -9.04 -23.17
C GLY A 94 8.44 -9.54 -21.86
N ALA A 95 8.81 -8.64 -20.94
CA ALA A 95 9.36 -8.99 -19.63
C ALA A 95 8.32 -9.67 -18.73
N ILE A 96 7.06 -9.23 -18.78
CA ILE A 96 5.96 -9.86 -18.05
C ILE A 96 5.72 -11.28 -18.58
N LEU A 97 5.72 -11.48 -19.91
CA LEU A 97 5.61 -12.82 -20.49
C LEU A 97 6.77 -13.71 -20.04
N LEU A 98 8.01 -13.22 -20.17
CA LEU A 98 9.19 -13.96 -19.77
C LEU A 98 9.21 -14.25 -18.27
N PHE A 99 8.68 -13.37 -17.42
CA PHE A 99 8.53 -13.63 -15.99
C PHE A 99 7.70 -14.87 -15.71
N PHE A 100 6.55 -15.05 -16.36
CA PHE A 100 5.74 -16.26 -16.20
C PHE A 100 6.41 -17.50 -16.77
N VAL A 101 7.07 -17.38 -17.93
CA VAL A 101 7.87 -18.46 -18.50
C VAL A 101 9.00 -18.86 -17.55
N PHE A 102 9.63 -17.90 -16.86
CA PHE A 102 10.68 -18.13 -15.89
C PHE A 102 10.16 -18.88 -14.66
N LEU A 103 8.99 -18.49 -14.13
CA LEU A 103 8.36 -19.17 -12.99
C LEU A 103 7.98 -20.62 -13.29
N ASP A 104 7.62 -20.93 -14.54
CA ASP A 104 7.29 -22.29 -14.96
C ASP A 104 8.55 -23.14 -15.21
N ALA A 105 9.58 -22.54 -15.83
CA ALA A 105 10.76 -23.26 -16.27
C ALA A 105 11.84 -23.48 -15.19
N VAL A 106 11.88 -22.65 -14.14
CA VAL A 106 12.91 -22.73 -13.10
C VAL A 106 12.34 -22.61 -11.68
N PRO A 107 13.03 -23.14 -10.66
CA PRO A 107 12.47 -23.24 -9.31
C PRO A 107 12.14 -21.89 -8.64
N HIS A 108 12.91 -20.85 -8.94
CA HIS A 108 12.65 -19.48 -8.51
C HIS A 108 13.34 -18.47 -9.42
N LEU A 109 12.89 -17.21 -9.40
CA LEU A 109 13.33 -16.16 -10.32
C LEU A 109 14.83 -15.86 -10.32
N LEU A 110 15.54 -16.19 -9.24
CA LEU A 110 16.99 -15.96 -9.11
C LEU A 110 17.83 -17.20 -9.45
N ALA A 111 17.19 -18.35 -9.67
CA ALA A 111 17.86 -19.60 -10.02
C ALA A 111 18.42 -19.57 -11.44
N ARG A 112 19.36 -20.47 -11.74
CA ARG A 112 19.85 -20.75 -13.11
C ARG A 112 20.29 -19.49 -13.89
N GLY A 113 20.99 -18.58 -13.20
CA GLY A 113 21.47 -17.31 -13.77
C GLY A 113 20.48 -16.15 -13.71
N GLY A 114 19.27 -16.35 -13.17
CA GLY A 114 18.27 -15.32 -12.95
C GLY A 114 18.81 -14.09 -12.22
N TRP A 115 19.58 -14.32 -11.14
CA TRP A 115 20.23 -13.24 -10.37
C TRP A 115 21.14 -12.32 -11.20
N LEU A 116 21.66 -12.80 -12.33
CA LEU A 116 22.53 -12.03 -13.22
C LEU A 116 21.75 -11.28 -14.31
N VAL A 117 20.63 -11.83 -14.79
CA VAL A 117 19.92 -11.31 -15.98
C VAL A 117 18.78 -10.34 -15.65
N TRP A 118 18.16 -10.47 -14.48
CA TRP A 118 17.11 -9.55 -14.05
C TRP A 118 17.63 -8.14 -13.71
N PRO A 119 18.77 -7.94 -13.02
CA PRO A 119 19.25 -6.59 -12.71
C PRO A 119 19.52 -5.73 -13.96
N PRO A 120 20.22 -6.22 -15.02
CA PRO A 120 20.37 -5.47 -16.27
C PRO A 120 19.05 -5.05 -16.92
N LEU A 121 18.01 -5.88 -16.85
CA LEU A 121 16.69 -5.53 -17.36
C LEU A 121 16.09 -4.34 -16.60
N PHE A 122 16.12 -4.37 -15.27
CA PHE A 122 15.61 -3.26 -14.45
C PHE A 122 16.44 -1.99 -14.60
N VAL A 123 17.77 -2.11 -14.75
CA VAL A 123 18.63 -0.98 -15.10
C VAL A 123 18.26 -0.41 -16.47
N THR A 124 17.93 -1.26 -17.45
CA THR A 124 17.44 -0.82 -18.76
C THR A 124 16.11 -0.08 -18.64
N PHE A 125 15.17 -0.58 -17.84
CA PHE A 125 13.89 0.11 -17.59
C PHE A 125 14.07 1.45 -16.87
N PHE A 126 14.97 1.53 -15.90
CA PHE A 126 15.33 2.78 -15.23
C PHE A 126 15.95 3.78 -16.21
N PHE A 127 16.86 3.32 -17.07
CA PHE A 127 17.44 4.16 -18.13
C PHE A 127 16.40 4.65 -19.15
N LEU A 128 15.46 3.80 -19.56
CA LEU A 128 14.33 4.20 -20.40
C LEU A 128 13.44 5.22 -19.71
N TRP A 129 13.21 5.06 -18.40
CA TRP A 129 12.44 6.00 -17.60
C TRP A 129 13.01 7.42 -17.66
N GLU A 130 14.32 7.55 -17.41
CA GLU A 130 15.07 8.81 -17.43
C GLU A 130 15.27 9.37 -18.84
N ARG A 131 15.19 8.58 -19.91
CA ARG A 131 15.45 9.10 -21.26
C ARG A 131 14.21 9.47 -22.03
N LEU A 132 13.10 8.75 -21.86
CA LEU A 132 11.89 8.94 -22.68
C LEU A 132 11.08 10.21 -22.31
N GLU A 133 11.75 11.24 -21.77
CA GLU A 133 11.18 12.42 -21.12
C GLU A 133 10.32 13.31 -22.02
N ASP A 134 10.68 13.43 -23.31
CA ASP A 134 10.08 14.39 -24.25
C ASP A 134 8.76 13.93 -24.91
N ALA A 135 8.22 12.79 -24.48
CA ALA A 135 7.01 12.21 -25.05
C ALA A 135 5.92 12.10 -23.97
N ASP A 136 5.27 13.22 -23.65
CA ASP A 136 4.11 13.27 -22.75
C ASP A 136 2.89 12.56 -23.39
N SER A 137 2.99 11.24 -23.43
CA SER A 137 2.03 10.34 -24.02
C SER A 137 1.43 9.49 -22.92
N ARG A 138 0.12 9.25 -23.02
CA ARG A 138 -0.59 8.32 -22.14
C ARG A 138 0.13 6.97 -22.06
N LEU A 139 0.66 6.48 -23.18
CA LEU A 139 1.38 5.21 -23.26
C LEU A 139 2.63 5.17 -22.36
N LEU A 140 3.41 6.25 -22.32
CA LEU A 140 4.60 6.32 -21.47
C LEU A 140 4.25 6.30 -19.97
N ARG A 141 3.16 6.97 -19.56
CA ARG A 141 2.65 6.89 -18.18
C ARG A 141 2.24 5.47 -17.78
N HIS A 142 1.61 4.73 -18.70
CA HIS A 142 1.25 3.33 -18.46
C HIS A 142 2.49 2.43 -18.40
N PHE A 143 3.47 2.65 -19.28
CA PHE A 143 4.75 1.93 -19.24
C PHE A 143 5.49 2.15 -17.92
N ARG A 144 5.64 3.41 -17.51
CA ARG A 144 6.24 3.81 -16.23
C ARG A 144 5.56 3.12 -15.05
N SER A 145 4.24 3.26 -14.94
CA SER A 145 3.46 2.61 -13.89
C SER A 145 3.62 1.10 -13.93
N GLY A 146 3.56 0.51 -15.12
CA GLY A 146 3.76 -0.92 -15.33
C GLY A 146 5.15 -1.41 -14.93
N CYS A 147 6.21 -0.63 -15.13
CA CYS A 147 7.56 -0.96 -14.65
C CYS A 147 7.64 -0.97 -13.12
N LEU A 148 6.98 -0.01 -12.42
CA LEU A 148 6.92 0.00 -10.95
C LEU A 148 6.20 -1.24 -10.40
N TRP A 149 5.05 -1.56 -10.99
CA TRP A 149 4.28 -2.75 -10.65
C TRP A 149 5.02 -4.04 -10.91
N PHE A 150 5.65 -4.14 -12.09
CA PHE A 150 6.45 -5.30 -12.45
C PHE A 150 7.64 -5.47 -11.50
N PHE A 151 8.31 -4.38 -11.11
CA PHE A 151 9.37 -4.41 -10.12
C PHE A 151 8.87 -4.86 -8.74
N ALA A 152 7.73 -4.34 -8.27
CA ALA A 152 7.13 -4.75 -7.00
C ALA A 152 6.77 -6.25 -6.98
N LEU A 153 6.11 -6.73 -8.04
CA LEU A 153 5.75 -8.14 -8.19
C LEU A 153 7.00 -9.03 -8.30
N PHE A 154 8.02 -8.58 -9.05
CA PHE A 154 9.27 -9.29 -9.18
C PHE A 154 9.97 -9.45 -7.83
N ILE A 155 10.16 -8.37 -7.07
CA ILE A 155 10.85 -8.44 -5.77
C ILE A 155 10.07 -9.31 -4.77
N ALA A 156 8.75 -9.16 -4.71
CA ALA A 156 7.91 -9.99 -3.85
C ALA A 156 8.06 -11.49 -4.20
N THR A 157 7.93 -11.83 -5.48
CA THR A 157 8.02 -13.22 -5.95
C THR A 157 9.45 -13.78 -5.83
N ALA A 158 10.47 -12.97 -6.11
CA ALA A 158 11.87 -13.36 -5.97
C ALA A 158 12.23 -13.62 -4.50
N SER A 159 11.72 -12.80 -3.58
CA SER A 159 11.88 -12.99 -2.13
C SER A 159 11.20 -14.28 -1.67
N SER A 160 9.97 -14.52 -2.13
CA SER A 160 9.22 -15.74 -1.88
C SER A 160 9.98 -16.99 -2.34
N GLY A 161 10.47 -17.01 -3.58
CA GLY A 161 11.23 -18.13 -4.12
C GLY A 161 12.60 -18.31 -3.46
N LEU A 162 13.28 -17.23 -3.08
CA LEU A 162 14.57 -17.30 -2.38
C LEU A 162 14.43 -17.93 -0.99
N VAL A 163 13.39 -17.57 -0.24
CA VAL A 163 13.14 -18.14 1.09
C VAL A 163 12.52 -19.53 1.00
N GLY A 164 11.47 -19.67 0.19
CA GLY A 164 10.73 -20.92 0.00
C GLY A 164 11.62 -22.04 -0.52
N VAL A 165 12.14 -21.85 -1.73
CA VAL A 165 12.92 -22.87 -2.42
C VAL A 165 14.41 -22.75 -2.10
N GLY A 166 14.95 -21.52 -2.15
CA GLY A 166 16.39 -21.30 -1.97
C GLY A 166 16.90 -21.62 -0.56
N ALA A 167 16.12 -21.32 0.48
CA ALA A 167 16.45 -21.65 1.88
C ALA A 167 15.71 -22.89 2.42
N GLY A 168 14.82 -23.50 1.61
CA GLY A 168 14.01 -24.66 2.03
C GLY A 168 12.95 -24.36 3.08
N LEU A 169 12.58 -23.08 3.25
CA LEU A 169 11.55 -22.64 4.19
C LEU A 169 10.23 -22.44 3.43
N GLU A 170 9.61 -23.54 3.03
CA GLU A 170 8.37 -23.54 2.24
C GLU A 170 7.13 -23.10 3.05
N GLY A 171 5.99 -22.95 2.37
CA GLY A 171 4.72 -22.60 2.98
C GLY A 171 4.69 -21.16 3.50
N ASP A 172 4.35 -20.98 4.78
CA ASP A 172 4.10 -19.67 5.39
C ASP A 172 5.34 -18.75 5.39
N TRP A 173 6.56 -19.31 5.38
CA TRP A 173 7.79 -18.54 5.22
C TRP A 173 7.92 -17.92 3.82
N ALA A 174 7.53 -18.66 2.77
CA ALA A 174 7.52 -18.13 1.41
C ALA A 174 6.45 -17.03 1.24
N VAL A 175 5.31 -17.15 1.92
CA VAL A 175 4.26 -16.12 1.97
C VAL A 175 4.74 -14.89 2.74
N ALA A 176 5.39 -15.07 3.89
CA ALA A 176 5.98 -13.99 4.66
C ALA A 176 7.04 -13.25 3.83
N ALA A 177 7.93 -13.99 3.16
CA ALA A 177 8.97 -13.42 2.31
C ALA A 177 8.39 -12.64 1.11
N PHE A 178 7.28 -13.11 0.52
CA PHE A 178 6.54 -12.36 -0.49
C PHE A 178 6.11 -10.99 0.03
N GLY A 179 5.43 -10.96 1.18
CA GLY A 179 4.95 -9.72 1.78
C GLY A 179 6.07 -8.81 2.27
N VAL A 180 7.17 -9.36 2.82
CA VAL A 180 8.36 -8.58 3.21
C VAL A 180 9.02 -7.94 1.99
N GLY A 181 9.16 -8.68 0.87
CA GLY A 181 9.67 -8.13 -0.38
C GLY A 181 8.81 -6.98 -0.91
N LEU A 182 7.48 -7.18 -0.92
CA LEU A 182 6.52 -6.13 -1.31
C LEU A 182 6.59 -4.90 -0.38
N ALA A 183 6.66 -5.11 0.93
CA ALA A 183 6.80 -4.04 1.92
C ALA A 183 8.10 -3.26 1.70
N GLY A 184 9.22 -3.94 1.46
CA GLY A 184 10.51 -3.32 1.19
C GLY A 184 10.48 -2.41 -0.05
N VAL A 185 9.84 -2.87 -1.13
CA VAL A 185 9.63 -2.03 -2.32
C VAL A 185 8.77 -0.83 -1.98
N LEU A 186 7.63 -1.03 -1.31
CA LEU A 186 6.73 0.07 -0.92
C LEU A 186 7.42 1.11 -0.04
N PHE A 187 8.20 0.70 0.96
CA PHE A 187 9.00 1.62 1.77
C PHE A 187 10.00 2.41 0.92
N GLY A 188 10.70 1.74 -0.01
CA GLY A 188 11.62 2.40 -0.94
C GLY A 188 10.93 3.42 -1.83
N LEU A 189 9.75 3.07 -2.38
CA LEU A 189 8.96 3.94 -3.24
C LEU A 189 8.38 5.13 -2.45
N VAL A 190 7.85 4.91 -1.25
CA VAL A 190 7.37 6.00 -0.37
C VAL A 190 8.52 6.94 -0.01
N ALA A 191 9.68 6.41 0.39
CA ALA A 191 10.84 7.23 0.72
C ALA A 191 11.35 8.02 -0.50
N ALA A 192 11.33 7.43 -1.69
CA ALA A 192 11.68 8.14 -2.93
C ALA A 192 10.64 9.21 -3.29
N TYR A 193 9.36 8.94 -3.06
CA TYR A 193 8.26 9.90 -3.30
C TYR A 193 8.32 11.09 -2.34
N GLU A 194 8.58 10.85 -1.05
CA GLU A 194 8.70 11.90 -0.02
C GLU A 194 9.96 12.77 -0.23
N ARG A 195 11.06 12.17 -0.71
CA ARG A 195 12.33 12.86 -0.96
C ARG A 195 12.42 13.51 -2.33
N GLU A 196 11.36 13.44 -3.13
CA GLU A 196 11.34 13.94 -4.51
C GLU A 196 12.54 13.42 -5.30
N ARG A 197 12.76 12.10 -5.25
CA ARG A 197 13.83 11.42 -6.02
C ARG A 197 13.24 10.73 -7.24
N PRO A 198 14.06 10.37 -8.25
CA PRO A 198 13.59 9.54 -9.35
C PRO A 198 13.07 8.23 -8.74
N PRO A 199 11.89 7.74 -9.14
CA PRO A 199 11.13 8.07 -10.35
C PRO A 199 10.06 9.20 -10.23
N PHE A 200 9.99 9.92 -9.11
CA PHE A 200 8.82 10.75 -8.74
C PHE A 200 8.98 12.26 -8.93
N GLU A 201 10.17 12.76 -9.27
CA GLU A 201 10.50 14.20 -9.34
C GLU A 201 9.56 15.05 -10.23
N ARG A 202 9.01 14.47 -11.30
CA ARG A 202 8.37 15.25 -12.37
C ARG A 202 6.85 15.14 -12.45
N ASP A 203 6.31 13.97 -12.11
CA ASP A 203 4.88 13.64 -12.27
C ASP A 203 4.37 12.92 -11.02
N ARG A 204 4.39 13.65 -9.89
CA ARG A 204 4.02 13.11 -8.56
C ARG A 204 2.59 12.61 -8.54
N GLU A 205 1.67 13.36 -9.14
CA GLU A 205 0.25 13.01 -9.14
C GLU A 205 0.00 11.69 -9.89
N SER A 206 0.48 11.57 -11.13
CA SER A 206 0.33 10.32 -11.89
C SER A 206 1.03 9.16 -11.20
N ALA A 207 2.22 9.37 -10.65
CA ALA A 207 2.97 8.31 -9.99
C ALA A 207 2.33 7.87 -8.67
N LEU A 208 1.68 8.77 -7.94
CA LEU A 208 0.85 8.43 -6.79
C LEU A 208 -0.34 7.57 -7.21
N TRP A 209 -1.14 8.03 -8.17
CA TRP A 209 -2.39 7.37 -8.53
C TRP A 209 -2.24 6.11 -9.39
N SER A 210 -1.24 6.07 -10.27
CA SER A 210 -1.02 4.94 -11.20
C SER A 210 0.03 3.95 -10.68
N GLY A 211 0.94 4.41 -9.81
CA GLY A 211 2.03 3.60 -9.24
C GLY A 211 1.77 3.20 -7.78
N LEU A 212 1.85 4.16 -6.85
CA LEU A 212 1.82 3.87 -5.41
C LEU A 212 0.47 3.33 -4.92
N VAL A 213 -0.64 4.01 -5.22
CA VAL A 213 -1.98 3.63 -4.75
C VAL A 213 -2.37 2.22 -5.20
N PRO A 214 -2.13 1.83 -6.46
CA PRO A 214 -2.51 0.49 -6.89
C PRO A 214 -1.61 -0.60 -6.29
N ILE A 215 -0.31 -0.37 -6.10
CA ILE A 215 0.58 -1.30 -5.37
C ILE A 215 0.18 -1.39 -3.88
N ALA A 216 -0.22 -0.28 -3.25
CA ALA A 216 -0.74 -0.28 -1.88
C ALA A 216 -2.05 -1.08 -1.76
N SER A 217 -2.90 -0.99 -2.78
CA SER A 217 -4.14 -1.78 -2.87
C SER A 217 -3.83 -3.28 -3.02
N PHE A 218 -2.81 -3.63 -3.79
CA PHE A 218 -2.31 -5.01 -3.88
C PHE A 218 -1.72 -5.51 -2.55
N ALA A 219 -0.97 -4.66 -1.84
CA ALA A 219 -0.49 -4.96 -0.49
C ALA A 219 -1.65 -5.16 0.51
N LEU A 220 -2.70 -4.33 0.43
CA LEU A 220 -3.90 -4.50 1.24
C LEU A 220 -4.63 -5.82 0.93
N ALA A 221 -4.76 -6.16 -0.36
CA ALA A 221 -5.31 -7.44 -0.79
C ALA A 221 -4.46 -8.61 -0.28
N THR A 222 -3.14 -8.47 -0.27
CA THR A 222 -2.20 -9.47 0.29
C THR A 222 -2.42 -9.64 1.79
N ILE A 223 -2.57 -8.55 2.56
CA ILE A 223 -2.88 -8.60 4.00
C ILE A 223 -4.17 -9.38 4.26
N VAL A 224 -5.20 -9.15 3.44
CA VAL A 224 -6.49 -9.84 3.55
C VAL A 224 -6.33 -11.33 3.16
N GLY A 225 -5.66 -11.63 2.04
CA GLY A 225 -5.43 -13.00 1.56
C GLY A 225 -4.69 -13.87 2.58
N ILE A 226 -3.68 -13.30 3.25
CA ILE A 226 -2.92 -13.98 4.33
C ILE A 226 -3.85 -14.53 5.42
N GLN A 227 -4.98 -13.88 5.71
CA GLN A 227 -5.87 -14.35 6.79
C GLN A 227 -6.60 -15.66 6.47
N PHE A 228 -6.70 -16.01 5.18
CA PHE A 228 -7.40 -17.22 4.73
C PHE A 228 -6.44 -18.36 4.40
N GLU A 229 -5.23 -18.05 3.94
CA GLU A 229 -4.28 -19.07 3.45
C GLU A 229 -3.22 -19.45 4.47
N ALA A 230 -2.72 -18.48 5.25
CA ALA A 230 -1.56 -18.70 6.11
C ALA A 230 -1.92 -19.43 7.40
N ARG A 231 -1.23 -20.54 7.67
CA ARG A 231 -1.50 -21.42 8.82
C ARG A 231 -0.76 -20.96 10.08
N GLY A 232 0.24 -20.11 9.93
CA GLY A 232 1.10 -19.65 11.00
C GLY A 232 2.23 -20.62 11.38
N ASN A 233 2.58 -21.55 10.51
CA ASN A 233 3.74 -22.41 10.68
C ASN A 233 5.03 -21.57 10.64
N ALA A 234 5.73 -21.52 11.77
CA ALA A 234 6.95 -20.74 11.94
C ALA A 234 8.22 -21.60 11.98
N SER A 235 8.11 -22.93 11.81
CA SER A 235 9.25 -23.86 11.92
C SER A 235 10.45 -23.39 11.10
N PRO A 236 11.68 -23.35 11.65
CA PRO A 236 12.10 -23.95 12.93
C PRO A 236 11.88 -23.06 14.17
N LEU A 237 11.33 -21.85 14.02
CA LEU A 237 11.04 -20.96 15.15
C LEU A 237 9.76 -21.39 15.89
N PRO A 238 9.67 -21.13 17.21
CA PRO A 238 8.43 -21.33 17.94
C PRO A 238 7.36 -20.34 17.45
N HIS A 239 6.10 -20.79 17.40
CA HIS A 239 4.98 -19.92 17.07
C HIS A 239 4.71 -18.95 18.23
N LEU A 240 4.91 -17.66 17.99
CA LEU A 240 4.55 -16.57 18.88
C LEU A 240 3.46 -15.71 18.22
N PRO A 241 2.22 -15.69 18.73
CA PRO A 241 1.16 -14.87 18.17
C PRO A 241 1.57 -13.41 18.08
N LEU A 242 1.21 -12.73 16.98
CA LEU A 242 1.57 -11.34 16.66
C LEU A 242 3.06 -11.10 16.32
N LEU A 243 3.96 -12.00 16.69
CA LEU A 243 5.40 -11.95 16.41
C LEU A 243 5.88 -13.03 15.44
N ASN A 244 4.97 -13.88 14.99
CA ASN A 244 5.22 -14.87 13.95
C ASN A 244 5.57 -14.14 12.62
N PRO A 245 6.51 -14.65 11.80
CA PRO A 245 6.81 -14.13 10.47
C PRO A 245 5.62 -13.62 9.65
N ILE A 246 4.51 -14.35 9.62
CA ILE A 246 3.29 -13.94 8.91
C ILE A 246 2.65 -12.68 9.54
N ASP A 247 2.51 -12.65 10.86
CA ASP A 247 1.90 -11.53 11.57
C ASP A 247 2.78 -10.27 11.45
N LEU A 248 4.10 -10.43 11.57
CA LEU A 248 5.07 -9.36 11.32
C LEU A 248 4.96 -8.82 9.90
N THR A 249 4.77 -9.69 8.91
CA THR A 249 4.59 -9.29 7.51
C THR A 249 3.35 -8.42 7.33
N VAL A 250 2.24 -8.76 7.99
CA VAL A 250 1.02 -7.92 7.98
C VAL A 250 1.30 -6.53 8.53
N TRP A 251 2.01 -6.43 9.66
CA TRP A 251 2.41 -5.14 10.22
C TRP A 251 3.32 -4.35 9.27
N LEU A 252 4.32 -5.00 8.69
CA LEU A 252 5.26 -4.39 7.75
C LEU A 252 4.58 -3.87 6.48
N LEU A 253 3.56 -4.56 5.97
CA LEU A 253 2.77 -4.09 4.83
C LEU A 253 1.81 -2.95 5.19
N ALA A 254 1.22 -2.98 6.39
CA ALA A 254 0.25 -1.97 6.82
C ALA A 254 0.87 -0.56 6.93
N LEU A 255 2.14 -0.48 7.36
CA LEU A 255 2.84 0.79 7.56
C LEU A 255 2.97 1.64 6.27
N PRO A 256 3.54 1.14 5.16
CA PRO A 256 3.63 1.93 3.94
C PRO A 256 2.27 2.10 3.24
N VAL A 257 1.31 1.19 3.44
CA VAL A 257 -0.07 1.41 2.96
C VAL A 257 -0.68 2.64 3.66
N TRP A 258 -0.49 2.76 4.98
CA TRP A 258 -0.93 3.93 5.73
C TRP A 258 -0.19 5.21 5.33
N SER A 259 1.12 5.16 5.08
CA SER A 259 1.86 6.33 4.61
C SER A 259 1.37 6.80 3.23
N ILE A 260 1.07 5.88 2.31
CA ILE A 260 0.51 6.21 0.99
C ILE A 260 -0.88 6.84 1.13
N TRP A 261 -1.72 6.36 2.05
CA TRP A 261 -3.00 7.03 2.32
C TRP A 261 -2.81 8.48 2.81
N ARG A 262 -1.81 8.73 3.66
CA ARG A 262 -1.49 10.10 4.08
C ARG A 262 -1.01 10.97 2.93
N GLU A 263 -0.26 10.42 1.97
CA GLU A 263 0.11 11.15 0.75
C GLU A 263 -1.10 11.43 -0.13
N VAL A 264 -2.06 10.52 -0.23
CA VAL A 264 -3.34 10.75 -0.92
C VAL A 264 -4.15 11.87 -0.25
N ASP A 265 -4.26 11.87 1.08
CA ASP A 265 -4.95 12.92 1.82
C ASP A 265 -4.30 14.29 1.61
N ARG A 266 -2.97 14.34 1.60
CA ARG A 266 -2.21 15.58 1.31
C ARG A 266 -2.38 16.03 -0.14
N ALA A 267 -2.27 15.12 -1.11
CA ALA A 267 -2.39 15.44 -2.53
C ALA A 267 -3.79 15.94 -2.91
N ARG A 268 -4.81 15.56 -2.14
CA ARG A 268 -6.19 16.01 -2.31
C ARG A 268 -6.51 17.32 -1.58
N ASP A 269 -5.54 17.94 -0.90
CA ASP A 269 -5.60 19.28 -0.28
C ASP A 269 -6.96 19.65 0.35
N GLY A 270 -7.46 18.77 1.23
CA GLY A 270 -8.72 19.01 1.95
C GLY A 270 -10.01 18.71 1.19
N SER A 271 -9.94 18.24 -0.07
CA SER A 271 -11.12 17.73 -0.79
C SER A 271 -11.66 16.40 -0.24
N ILE A 272 -10.86 15.68 0.55
CA ILE A 272 -11.33 14.51 1.30
C ILE A 272 -12.11 15.01 2.52
N ASP A 273 -13.41 14.76 2.53
CA ASP A 273 -14.27 15.17 3.63
C ASP A 273 -14.07 14.29 4.89
N GLN A 274 -14.67 14.72 6.00
CA GLN A 274 -14.58 13.98 7.26
C GLN A 274 -15.25 12.59 7.19
N GLY A 275 -16.25 12.41 6.33
CA GLY A 275 -16.92 11.14 6.10
C GLY A 275 -16.03 10.13 5.40
N GLU A 276 -15.31 10.53 4.35
CA GLU A 276 -14.33 9.70 3.64
C GLU A 276 -13.16 9.32 4.56
N LYS A 277 -12.63 10.26 5.35
CA LYS A 277 -11.59 9.96 6.35
C LYS A 277 -12.07 8.94 7.39
N ARG A 278 -13.32 9.06 7.84
CA ARG A 278 -13.95 8.07 8.72
C ARG A 278 -14.10 6.71 8.03
N ALA A 279 -14.51 6.68 6.76
CA ALA A 279 -14.65 5.44 6.01
C ALA A 279 -13.31 4.71 5.86
N VAL A 280 -12.23 5.42 5.52
CA VAL A 280 -10.89 4.83 5.45
C VAL A 280 -10.44 4.30 6.81
N LEU A 281 -10.67 5.07 7.88
CA LEU A 281 -10.34 4.61 9.23
C LEU A 281 -11.14 3.36 9.61
N LEU A 282 -12.43 3.28 9.26
CA LEU A 282 -13.27 2.10 9.48
C LEU A 282 -12.75 0.88 8.71
N VAL A 283 -12.34 1.07 7.46
CA VAL A 283 -11.72 -0.01 6.66
C VAL A 283 -10.41 -0.46 7.31
N ALA A 284 -9.54 0.47 7.71
CA ALA A 284 -8.29 0.15 8.38
C ALA A 284 -8.51 -0.60 9.70
N CYS A 285 -9.48 -0.16 10.52
CA CYS A 285 -9.87 -0.85 11.75
C CYS A 285 -10.45 -2.25 11.47
N THR A 286 -11.27 -2.39 10.43
CA THR A 286 -11.84 -3.69 10.03
C THR A 286 -10.75 -4.66 9.62
N VAL A 287 -9.80 -4.21 8.80
CA VAL A 287 -8.65 -5.02 8.35
C VAL A 287 -7.74 -5.37 9.52
N ALA A 288 -7.46 -4.41 10.41
CA ALA A 288 -6.67 -4.66 11.62
C ALA A 288 -7.36 -5.67 12.57
N PHE A 289 -8.68 -5.57 12.73
CA PHE A 289 -9.46 -6.52 13.51
C PHE A 289 -9.49 -7.91 12.85
N ALA A 290 -9.63 -7.99 11.53
CA ALA A 290 -9.54 -9.25 10.79
C ALA A 290 -8.16 -9.89 10.93
N ALA A 291 -7.08 -9.10 10.82
CA ALA A 291 -5.71 -9.57 11.02
C ALA A 291 -5.47 -10.05 12.46
N PHE A 292 -5.99 -9.33 13.45
CA PHE A 292 -5.94 -9.74 14.86
C PHE A 292 -6.65 -11.09 15.08
N ASN A 293 -7.86 -11.25 14.55
CA ASN A 293 -8.58 -12.52 14.65
C ASN A 293 -7.85 -13.64 13.88
N GLY A 294 -7.28 -13.36 12.71
CA GLY A 294 -6.44 -14.30 11.98
C GLY A 294 -5.23 -14.76 12.80
N ALA A 295 -4.58 -13.86 13.55
CA ALA A 295 -3.48 -14.23 14.44
C ALA A 295 -3.96 -15.13 15.59
N LEU A 296 -5.14 -14.89 16.14
CA LEU A 296 -5.75 -15.78 17.15
C LEU A 296 -6.11 -17.16 16.56
N VAL A 297 -6.66 -17.21 15.34
CA VAL A 297 -6.94 -18.45 14.63
C VAL A 297 -5.66 -19.27 14.48
N ARG A 298 -4.59 -18.65 13.99
CA ARG A 298 -3.27 -19.28 13.83
C ARG A 298 -2.73 -19.75 15.18
N ALA A 299 -2.84 -18.94 16.23
CA ALA A 299 -2.41 -19.31 17.57
C ALA A 299 -3.12 -20.57 18.08
N VAL A 300 -4.45 -20.65 17.92
CA VAL A 300 -5.23 -21.83 18.32
C VAL A 300 -4.86 -23.05 17.47
N HIS A 301 -4.70 -22.88 16.16
CA HIS A 301 -4.26 -23.97 15.29
C HIS A 301 -2.88 -24.53 15.73
N GLN A 302 -1.93 -23.66 16.02
CA GLN A 302 -0.55 -24.05 16.34
C GLN A 302 -0.39 -24.58 17.77
N TRP A 303 -1.11 -24.02 18.75
CA TRP A 303 -0.93 -24.37 20.16
C TRP A 303 -1.92 -25.42 20.67
N ALA A 304 -3.14 -25.44 20.14
CA ALA A 304 -4.17 -26.42 20.51
C ALA A 304 -4.29 -27.56 19.48
N GLU A 305 -3.43 -27.57 18.47
CA GLU A 305 -3.36 -28.60 17.40
C GLU A 305 -4.69 -28.84 16.68
N VAL A 306 -5.58 -27.84 16.66
CA VAL A 306 -6.88 -27.92 15.98
C VAL A 306 -6.64 -27.80 14.48
N PRO A 307 -7.15 -28.70 13.63
CA PRO A 307 -6.96 -28.62 12.18
C PRO A 307 -7.37 -27.25 11.60
N PHE A 308 -6.55 -26.68 10.71
CA PHE A 308 -6.83 -25.40 10.05
C PHE A 308 -7.95 -25.54 9.01
N SER A 309 -9.18 -25.66 9.50
CA SER A 309 -10.41 -25.73 8.72
C SER A 309 -11.50 -24.97 9.47
N GLY A 310 -12.38 -24.29 8.73
CA GLY A 310 -13.42 -23.44 9.32
C GLY A 310 -14.26 -24.18 10.35
N ASP A 311 -14.73 -25.38 10.02
CA ASP A 311 -15.61 -26.17 10.91
C ASP A 311 -14.90 -26.65 12.17
N ALA A 312 -13.66 -27.17 12.05
CA ALA A 312 -12.92 -27.66 13.22
C ALA A 312 -12.52 -26.53 14.17
N LEU A 313 -12.09 -25.39 13.62
CA LEU A 313 -11.75 -24.21 14.41
C LEU A 313 -12.99 -23.64 15.10
N TRP A 314 -14.09 -23.47 14.37
CA TRP A 314 -15.29 -22.88 14.94
C TRP A 314 -15.95 -23.77 16.01
N GLY A 315 -15.92 -25.09 15.80
CA GLY A 315 -16.41 -26.08 16.77
C GLY A 315 -15.50 -26.28 18.00
N SER A 316 -14.28 -25.73 18.00
CA SER A 316 -13.32 -25.95 19.08
C SER A 316 -13.58 -25.05 20.29
N VAL A 317 -13.60 -25.66 21.48
CA VAL A 317 -13.67 -24.94 22.76
C VAL A 317 -12.48 -23.98 22.92
N ALA A 318 -11.28 -24.39 22.51
CA ALA A 318 -10.09 -23.54 22.60
C ALA A 318 -10.26 -22.25 21.80
N MET A 319 -10.88 -22.32 20.63
CA MET A 319 -11.16 -21.17 19.79
C MET A 319 -12.18 -20.23 20.43
N GLN A 320 -13.29 -20.79 20.93
CA GLN A 320 -14.34 -20.02 21.58
C GLN A 320 -13.83 -19.27 22.80
N VAL A 321 -13.06 -19.95 23.66
CA VAL A 321 -12.43 -19.35 24.85
C VAL A 321 -11.44 -18.27 24.45
N THR A 322 -10.58 -18.53 23.45
CA THR A 322 -9.57 -17.57 22.98
C THR A 322 -10.22 -16.29 22.49
N PHE A 323 -11.25 -16.38 21.64
CA PHE A 323 -12.00 -15.21 21.18
C PHE A 323 -12.68 -14.46 22.33
N SER A 324 -13.33 -15.18 23.27
CA SER A 324 -14.01 -14.53 24.39
C SER A 324 -13.03 -13.74 25.27
N ILE A 325 -11.88 -14.33 25.62
CA ILE A 325 -10.84 -13.65 26.41
C ILE A 325 -10.23 -12.48 25.63
N ALA A 326 -9.79 -12.73 24.39
CA ALA A 326 -9.12 -11.74 23.57
C ALA A 326 -10.00 -10.51 23.29
N TRP A 327 -11.27 -10.72 22.90
CA TRP A 327 -12.20 -9.61 22.63
C TRP A 327 -12.55 -8.85 23.91
N THR A 328 -12.66 -9.52 25.06
CA THR A 328 -12.85 -8.84 26.36
C THR A 328 -11.67 -7.93 26.67
N LEU A 329 -10.44 -8.44 26.53
CA LEU A 329 -9.22 -7.67 26.79
C LEU A 329 -9.09 -6.48 25.83
N VAL A 330 -9.33 -6.69 24.53
CA VAL A 330 -9.29 -5.62 23.52
C VAL A 330 -10.38 -4.58 23.76
N GLY A 331 -11.61 -5.01 24.06
CA GLY A 331 -12.72 -4.12 24.40
C GLY A 331 -12.40 -3.27 25.62
N MET A 332 -11.96 -3.90 26.71
CA MET A 332 -11.59 -3.21 27.96
C MET A 332 -10.43 -2.24 27.77
N ALA A 333 -9.31 -2.69 27.17
CA ALA A 333 -8.16 -1.84 26.93
C ALA A 333 -8.50 -0.68 25.98
N GLY A 334 -9.27 -0.97 24.92
CA GLY A 334 -9.74 0.00 23.95
C GLY A 334 -10.63 1.08 24.57
N MET A 335 -11.59 0.70 25.41
CA MET A 335 -12.42 1.65 26.17
C MET A 335 -11.56 2.52 27.11
N LEU A 336 -10.62 1.93 27.85
CA LEU A 336 -9.75 2.67 28.76
C LEU A 336 -8.87 3.70 28.01
N VAL A 337 -8.23 3.27 26.92
CA VAL A 337 -7.41 4.17 26.08
C VAL A 337 -8.27 5.27 25.46
N SER A 338 -9.46 4.93 24.96
CA SER A 338 -10.37 5.88 24.33
C SER A 338 -10.91 6.90 25.32
N SER A 339 -11.19 6.49 26.56
CA SER A 339 -11.59 7.39 27.65
C SER A 339 -10.47 8.39 27.99
N ARG A 340 -9.23 7.90 28.14
CA ARG A 340 -8.05 8.74 28.42
C ARG A 340 -7.71 9.71 27.29
N ARG A 341 -7.97 9.33 26.03
CA ARG A 341 -7.69 10.17 24.85
C ARG A 341 -8.87 11.02 24.38
N GLY A 342 -10.03 10.91 25.03
CA GLY A 342 -11.24 11.63 24.63
C GLY A 342 -11.85 11.13 23.31
N TRP A 343 -11.52 9.92 22.85
CA TRP A 343 -11.97 9.37 21.56
C TRP A 343 -13.35 8.73 21.67
N ARG A 344 -14.40 9.55 21.67
CA ARG A 344 -15.78 9.08 21.84
C ARG A 344 -16.19 7.98 20.85
N GLU A 345 -15.91 8.16 19.56
CA GLU A 345 -16.26 7.18 18.51
C GLU A 345 -15.57 5.83 18.73
N ALA A 346 -14.27 5.85 19.06
CA ALA A 346 -13.54 4.63 19.38
C ALA A 346 -14.07 3.96 20.65
N TRP A 347 -14.40 4.75 21.69
CA TRP A 347 -15.01 4.25 22.92
C TRP A 347 -16.32 3.50 22.63
N MET A 348 -17.20 4.07 21.79
CA MET A 348 -18.45 3.43 21.38
C MET A 348 -18.21 2.14 20.61
N GLY A 349 -17.21 2.10 19.72
CA GLY A 349 -16.82 0.89 18.99
C GLY A 349 -16.37 -0.25 19.93
N PHE A 350 -15.50 0.05 20.91
CA PHE A 350 -15.04 -0.95 21.87
C PHE A 350 -16.12 -1.37 22.88
N ALA A 351 -17.00 -0.44 23.28
CA ALA A 351 -18.17 -0.76 24.09
C ALA A 351 -19.13 -1.71 23.33
N GLY A 352 -19.33 -1.46 22.03
CA GLY A 352 -20.08 -2.34 21.15
C GLY A 352 -19.46 -3.74 21.05
N LEU A 353 -18.14 -3.83 20.87
CA LEU A 353 -17.41 -5.12 20.89
C LEU A 353 -17.64 -5.87 22.21
N LEU A 354 -17.57 -5.18 23.34
CA LEU A 354 -17.83 -5.80 24.65
C LEU A 354 -19.29 -6.25 24.78
N GLY A 355 -20.24 -5.47 24.28
CA GLY A 355 -21.64 -5.86 24.17
C GLY A 355 -21.84 -7.15 23.37
N ILE A 356 -21.12 -7.30 22.24
CA ILE A 356 -21.11 -8.54 21.44
C ILE A 356 -20.56 -9.71 22.27
N VAL A 357 -19.47 -9.52 23.01
CA VAL A 357 -18.91 -10.56 23.88
C VAL A 357 -19.93 -11.01 24.94
N VAL A 358 -20.63 -10.05 25.56
CA VAL A 358 -21.69 -10.35 26.53
C VAL A 358 -22.78 -11.17 25.85
N VAL A 359 -23.34 -10.71 24.72
CA VAL A 359 -24.37 -11.46 23.99
C VAL A 359 -23.89 -12.87 23.63
N LYS A 360 -22.66 -13.02 23.14
CA LYS A 360 -22.04 -14.32 22.82
C LYS A 360 -22.01 -15.23 24.05
N LEU A 361 -21.59 -14.71 25.20
CA LEU A 361 -21.53 -15.47 26.44
C LEU A 361 -22.91 -16.04 26.81
N PHE A 362 -23.97 -15.25 26.62
CA PHE A 362 -25.32 -15.71 26.91
C PHE A 362 -25.83 -16.78 25.94
N LEU A 363 -25.60 -16.59 24.65
CA LEU A 363 -26.12 -17.47 23.60
C LEU A 363 -25.35 -18.78 23.47
N VAL A 364 -24.02 -18.70 23.55
CA VAL A 364 -23.12 -19.82 23.28
C VAL A 364 -22.64 -20.45 24.59
N ASP A 365 -21.98 -19.64 25.43
CA ASP A 365 -21.19 -20.19 26.55
C ASP A 365 -22.08 -20.68 27.70
N LEU A 366 -23.15 -19.95 28.04
CA LEU A 366 -24.06 -20.39 29.10
C LEU A 366 -24.79 -21.67 28.74
N SER A 367 -25.09 -21.92 27.46
CA SER A 367 -25.83 -23.12 27.02
C SER A 367 -25.16 -24.42 27.49
N GLN A 368 -23.83 -24.39 27.65
CA GLN A 368 -22.99 -25.52 28.05
C GLN A 368 -22.71 -25.59 29.56
N LEU A 369 -23.15 -24.58 30.34
CA LEU A 369 -22.87 -24.48 31.78
C LEU A 369 -24.02 -25.01 32.64
N SER A 370 -23.68 -25.54 33.82
CA SER A 370 -24.64 -25.89 34.87
C SER A 370 -25.25 -24.64 35.50
N THR A 371 -26.45 -24.73 36.08
CA THR A 371 -27.20 -23.58 36.62
C THR A 371 -26.38 -22.75 37.62
N VAL A 372 -25.60 -23.40 38.49
CA VAL A 372 -24.74 -22.71 39.47
C VAL A 372 -23.60 -21.95 38.77
N ALA A 373 -22.97 -22.56 37.78
CA ALA A 373 -21.91 -21.91 37.00
C ALA A 373 -22.46 -20.70 36.24
N ARG A 374 -23.67 -20.79 35.68
CA ARG A 374 -24.34 -19.66 35.01
C ARG A 374 -24.50 -18.45 35.94
N ILE A 375 -24.97 -18.66 37.18
CA ILE A 375 -25.12 -17.59 38.18
C ILE A 375 -23.76 -16.95 38.50
N GLY A 376 -22.72 -17.77 38.74
CA GLY A 376 -21.37 -17.27 39.00
C GLY A 376 -20.83 -16.43 37.84
N THR A 377 -21.02 -16.88 36.59
CA THR A 377 -20.63 -16.13 35.40
C THR A 377 -21.38 -14.81 35.27
N PHE A 378 -22.68 -14.75 35.59
CA PHE A 378 -23.42 -13.48 35.60
C PHE A 378 -22.89 -12.47 36.60
N LEU A 379 -22.58 -12.92 37.81
CA LEU A 379 -22.00 -12.05 38.82
C LEU A 379 -20.61 -11.55 38.40
N ALA A 380 -19.78 -12.42 37.85
CA ALA A 380 -18.44 -12.04 37.37
C ALA A 380 -18.50 -11.02 36.22
N VAL A 381 -19.34 -11.26 35.22
CA VAL A 381 -19.53 -10.34 34.08
C VAL A 381 -20.15 -9.02 34.55
N GLY A 382 -21.17 -9.07 35.43
CA GLY A 382 -21.79 -7.87 36.00
C GLY A 382 -20.81 -7.01 36.79
N ALA A 383 -19.98 -7.65 37.62
CA ALA A 383 -18.92 -6.95 38.36
C ALA A 383 -17.87 -6.34 37.40
N LEU A 384 -17.46 -7.07 36.35
CA LEU A 384 -16.54 -6.56 35.34
C LEU A 384 -17.11 -5.33 34.63
N LEU A 385 -18.37 -5.37 34.22
CA LEU A 385 -19.06 -4.24 33.58
C LEU A 385 -19.18 -3.03 34.52
N LEU A 386 -19.41 -3.26 35.82
CA LEU A 386 -19.45 -2.19 36.83
C LEU A 386 -18.09 -1.51 36.98
N VAL A 387 -17.01 -2.30 37.10
CA VAL A 387 -15.64 -1.79 37.19
C VAL A 387 -15.27 -1.00 35.93
N LEU A 388 -15.61 -1.52 34.76
CA LEU A 388 -15.39 -0.84 33.49
C LEU A 388 -16.16 0.48 33.39
N GLY A 389 -17.44 0.48 33.78
CA GLY A 389 -18.25 1.70 33.79
C GLY A 389 -17.71 2.77 34.74
N TYR A 390 -17.10 2.37 35.86
CA TYR A 390 -16.44 3.26 36.79
C TYR A 390 -15.09 3.80 36.25
N LEU A 391 -14.25 2.93 35.69
CA LEU A 391 -12.89 3.29 35.24
C LEU A 391 -12.83 3.94 33.85
N SER A 392 -13.87 3.77 33.04
CA SER A 392 -13.90 4.22 31.64
C SER A 392 -15.18 5.03 31.36
N PRO A 393 -15.30 6.25 31.92
CA PRO A 393 -16.41 7.13 31.60
C PRO A 393 -16.39 7.49 30.11
N VAL A 394 -17.59 7.67 29.54
CA VAL A 394 -17.77 8.05 28.14
C VAL A 394 -17.16 9.45 27.93
N PRO A 395 -16.27 9.63 26.93
CA PRO A 395 -15.79 10.95 26.59
C PRO A 395 -16.94 11.94 26.26
N PRO A 396 -16.86 13.19 26.74
CA PRO A 396 -17.85 14.22 26.43
C PRO A 396 -17.93 14.43 24.91
N GLY A 397 -19.15 14.56 24.39
CA GLY A 397 -19.36 14.93 22.99
C GLY A 397 -19.10 16.43 22.79
N SER A 398 -18.62 16.81 21.62
CA SER A 398 -18.56 18.21 21.21
C SER A 398 -19.99 18.72 20.98
N THR A 399 -20.58 19.35 22.00
CA THR A 399 -21.82 20.11 21.86
C THR A 399 -21.52 21.34 20.99
N PRO A 400 -22.14 21.52 19.81
CA PRO A 400 -22.08 22.79 19.09
C PRO A 400 -22.85 23.81 19.92
N GLY A 401 -22.13 24.73 20.57
CA GLY A 401 -22.67 25.96 21.14
C GLY A 401 -23.89 25.83 22.05
N SER A 402 -23.65 25.50 23.32
CA SER A 402 -24.47 26.07 24.40
C SER A 402 -23.58 27.06 25.14
N GLY A 403 -23.63 28.31 24.66
CA GLY A 403 -23.19 29.47 25.42
C GLY A 403 -23.84 29.45 26.80
N GLY A 404 -23.11 29.99 27.78
CA GLY A 404 -23.41 29.85 29.20
C GLY A 404 -24.86 30.14 29.56
N GLN A 405 -25.41 29.28 30.41
CA GLN A 405 -26.58 29.60 31.21
C GLN A 405 -26.60 28.74 32.47
N GLY A 406 -26.62 29.43 33.61
CA GLY A 406 -27.21 28.91 34.84
C GLY A 406 -26.23 28.44 35.92
N ALA A 407 -25.43 29.34 36.49
CA ALA A 407 -25.14 29.22 37.93
C ALA A 407 -26.36 29.75 38.69
N PRO A 408 -26.96 29.02 39.64
CA PRO A 408 -28.08 29.53 40.40
C PRO A 408 -27.59 30.55 41.44
N GLU A 409 -28.08 31.77 41.29
CA GLU A 409 -27.91 32.90 42.20
C GLU A 409 -28.60 32.59 43.54
N SER A 410 -27.80 32.53 44.60
CA SER A 410 -28.28 32.42 45.99
C SER A 410 -28.71 33.80 46.49
N ALA A 411 -29.99 33.92 46.86
CA ALA A 411 -30.52 35.06 47.59
C ALA A 411 -29.98 35.09 49.03
N GLY A 412 -29.60 36.28 49.53
CA GLY A 412 -29.56 36.51 50.97
C GLY A 412 -28.61 37.60 51.51
N SER A 413 -29.16 38.81 51.61
CA SER A 413 -28.98 39.77 52.71
C SER A 413 -27.75 40.69 52.80
N GLY A 414 -28.06 42.00 52.88
CA GLY A 414 -27.57 42.86 53.96
C GLY A 414 -26.52 43.91 53.58
N GLY A 415 -26.86 45.18 53.75
CA GLY A 415 -25.85 46.22 54.03
C GLY A 415 -25.94 47.46 53.15
N SER A 416 -26.63 48.46 53.69
CA SER A 416 -26.62 49.87 53.31
C SER A 416 -25.20 50.48 53.26
N ASP A 417 -25.00 51.43 52.34
CA ASP A 417 -24.86 52.87 52.62
C ASP A 417 -23.72 53.59 51.85
N VAL A 418 -24.01 54.85 51.50
CA VAL A 418 -23.13 55.96 51.06
C VAL A 418 -22.63 56.01 49.59
N GLY A 419 -22.99 57.11 48.92
CA GLY A 419 -22.56 57.51 47.58
C GLY A 419 -21.24 58.32 47.52
N PRO A 420 -21.16 59.34 46.65
CA PRO A 420 -20.29 59.34 45.47
C PRO A 420 -19.10 60.32 45.56
N VAL A 421 -18.22 60.34 44.54
CA VAL A 421 -17.55 61.54 43.92
C VAL A 421 -16.13 61.24 43.40
N GLY A 422 -15.88 61.68 42.14
CA GLY A 422 -14.66 62.36 41.64
C GLY A 422 -13.42 61.51 41.34
N ASP A 423 -12.58 61.80 40.34
CA ASP A 423 -12.51 62.89 39.36
C ASP A 423 -11.41 62.56 38.31
N ALA A 424 -11.41 63.36 37.23
CA ALA A 424 -10.27 63.77 36.39
C ALA A 424 -9.76 62.79 35.31
N ASP A 425 -9.99 63.06 34.02
CA ASP A 425 -9.25 64.01 33.13
C ASP A 425 -7.89 63.44 32.67
N ALA A 426 -7.38 63.57 31.45
CA ALA A 426 -7.78 64.23 30.21
C ALA A 426 -6.86 63.74 29.06
N ASP A 427 -7.16 64.25 27.87
CA ASP A 427 -6.25 64.64 26.78
C ASP A 427 -6.08 63.77 25.51
N ALA A 428 -6.85 64.19 24.50
CA ALA A 428 -6.43 64.79 23.23
C ALA A 428 -5.40 64.08 22.30
N GLY A 429 -5.75 64.04 21.01
CA GLY A 429 -4.78 63.97 19.92
C GLY A 429 -5.30 63.38 18.61
N ALA A 430 -6.05 64.17 17.83
CA ALA A 430 -6.34 63.92 16.42
C ALA A 430 -5.25 64.54 15.52
N SER A 431 -4.91 63.90 14.39
CA SER A 431 -4.43 64.49 13.11
C SER A 431 -4.01 63.33 12.18
N GLU A 432 -4.75 63.03 11.10
CA GLU A 432 -4.50 63.47 9.71
C GLU A 432 -3.17 62.96 9.11
N ALA A 433 -3.21 62.05 8.12
CA ALA A 433 -3.42 62.28 6.68
C ALA A 433 -2.13 62.66 5.93
N THR A 434 -1.76 61.86 4.92
CA THR A 434 -1.18 62.20 3.58
C THR A 434 -0.53 60.93 3.00
N SER A 435 -0.91 60.41 1.82
CA SER A 435 -0.90 60.94 0.44
C SER A 435 0.49 60.95 -0.22
N GLY A 436 0.57 60.35 -1.43
CA GLY A 436 1.65 60.52 -2.41
C GLY A 436 1.97 59.21 -3.15
N ARG A 437 1.45 58.97 -4.38
CA ARG A 437 2.06 59.28 -5.70
C ARG A 437 3.53 58.79 -5.81
N GLY A 438 3.97 58.05 -6.82
CA GLY A 438 3.50 57.71 -8.16
C GLY A 438 4.62 56.95 -8.90
N PRO A 439 4.42 56.56 -10.17
CA PRO A 439 5.24 55.57 -10.89
C PRO A 439 6.33 56.22 -11.77
N ILE A 440 7.18 55.39 -12.41
CA ILE A 440 7.80 55.50 -13.76
C ILE A 440 9.11 54.68 -13.81
N GLY A 441 9.36 53.97 -14.92
CA GLY A 441 10.74 53.68 -15.36
C GLY A 441 10.94 52.42 -16.19
N GLU A 442 10.86 52.56 -17.52
CA GLU A 442 11.29 51.62 -18.56
C GLU A 442 12.82 51.43 -18.65
N THR A 443 13.24 50.58 -19.60
CA THR A 443 14.56 50.26 -20.19
C THR A 443 15.19 48.97 -19.64
N GLN A 444 15.64 48.01 -20.44
CA GLN A 444 15.94 47.97 -21.88
C GLN A 444 15.86 46.52 -22.40
#